data_AF-A0A166M111-F1
#
_entry.id   AF-A0A166M111-F1
#
_cell.length_a   1.000
_cell.length_b   1.000
_cell.length_c   1.000
_cell.angle_alpha   90.00
_cell.angle_beta   90.00
_cell.angle_gamma   90.00
#
_symmetry.space_group_name_H-M   'P 1'
#
loop_
_entity.id
_entity.type
_entity.pdbx_description
1 polymer ?
#
loop_
_entity_poly.entity_id
_entity_poly.type
_entity_poly.pdbx_seq_one_letter_code
_entity_poly.pdbx_strand_id
1 'polypeptide(L)'
;MDRSNFSPTDIVDEVWSNLGLLKHAISAIKLDAKAGSVASSSFKIGHIAQSFIALSALTATLLHSHRNDTDLPRVTVPLRLALAEFKSETLYQIGGKSPQSVWGDIGGLQRTLDGYVRIHNSFPNDRLGTLQLLGLPPEATRNDVASKIKLWLSVDLERAGIEHGLAIYALRTYEEWDNHPQSISIASQPILLRKFSNGPKGFPDHLVRGADRCLGGLRVVELSRVIAAPVAGKTLAAHGADVLWVTSPNLPN
;
A
#
# COMPACT_ATOMS: atom_id res chain seq x y z
N MET A 1 16.21 -12.29 7.33
CA MET A 1 16.41 -11.05 8.11
C MET A 1 15.81 -11.22 9.50
N ASP A 2 16.49 -10.80 10.56
CA ASP A 2 15.86 -10.69 11.89
C ASP A 2 14.84 -9.54 11.86
N ARG A 3 13.56 -9.90 11.92
CA ARG A 3 12.44 -8.94 11.85
C ARG A 3 12.33 -8.07 13.11
N SER A 4 13.05 -8.39 14.18
CA SER A 4 13.06 -7.59 15.41
C SER A 4 13.94 -6.35 15.28
N ASN A 5 15.05 -6.43 14.54
CA ASN A 5 16.11 -5.42 14.55
C ASN A 5 16.45 -4.80 13.20
N PHE A 6 15.72 -5.14 12.13
CA PHE A 6 15.99 -4.57 10.81
C PHE A 6 15.94 -3.04 10.74
N SER A 7 16.87 -2.49 9.98
CA SER A 7 16.97 -1.11 9.52
C SER A 7 16.28 -0.94 8.15
N PRO A 8 16.07 0.31 7.70
CA PRO A 8 15.57 0.58 6.36
C PRO A 8 16.46 -0.01 5.25
N THR A 9 17.79 0.05 5.40
CA THR A 9 18.73 -0.51 4.42
C THR A 9 18.60 -2.02 4.30
N ASP A 10 18.37 -2.73 5.41
CA ASP A 10 18.17 -4.18 5.35
C ASP A 10 16.93 -4.52 4.50
N ILE A 11 15.84 -3.75 4.62
CA ILE A 11 14.61 -3.95 3.82
C ILE A 11 14.89 -3.73 2.34
N VAL A 12 15.60 -2.65 2.01
CA VAL A 12 16.03 -2.36 0.63
C VAL A 12 16.81 -3.54 0.08
N ASP A 13 17.81 -4.04 0.81
CA ASP A 13 18.68 -5.12 0.36
C ASP A 13 17.91 -6.42 0.14
N GLU A 14 17.01 -6.78 1.07
CA GLU A 14 16.16 -7.97 0.97
C GLU A 14 15.25 -7.89 -0.27
N VAL A 15 14.51 -6.79 -0.43
CA VAL A 15 13.59 -6.63 -1.57
C VAL A 15 14.36 -6.59 -2.88
N TRP A 16 15.40 -5.78 -2.98
CA TRP A 16 16.19 -5.61 -4.21
C TRP A 16 16.86 -6.91 -4.65
N SER A 17 17.43 -7.66 -3.71
CA SER A 17 18.09 -8.94 -3.98
C SER A 17 17.09 -10.03 -4.37
N ASN A 18 15.94 -10.11 -3.69
CA ASN A 18 14.88 -11.09 -4.01
C ASN A 18 14.28 -10.87 -5.40
N LEU A 19 14.26 -9.62 -5.88
CA LEU A 19 13.84 -9.27 -7.23
C LEU A 19 14.91 -9.51 -8.31
N GLY A 20 16.12 -9.95 -7.92
CA GLY A 20 17.22 -10.23 -8.87
C GLY A 20 17.78 -8.98 -9.54
N LEU A 21 17.67 -7.81 -8.90
CA LEU A 21 18.14 -6.53 -9.45
C LEU A 21 19.64 -6.34 -9.25
N LEU A 22 20.22 -5.35 -9.94
CA LEU A 22 21.66 -5.09 -9.98
C LEU A 22 22.20 -4.71 -8.59
N LYS A 23 22.97 -5.61 -7.95
CA LYS A 23 23.45 -5.45 -6.57
C LYS A 23 24.25 -4.16 -6.34
N HIS A 24 25.03 -3.72 -7.31
CA HIS A 24 25.83 -2.49 -7.17
C HIS A 24 24.97 -1.24 -7.00
N ALA A 25 23.71 -1.23 -7.47
CA ALA A 25 22.85 -0.05 -7.38
C ALA A 25 22.54 0.32 -5.92
N ILE A 26 22.51 -0.65 -5.02
CA ILE A 26 22.26 -0.45 -3.58
C ILE A 26 23.26 0.55 -2.97
N SER A 27 24.50 0.60 -3.44
CA SER A 27 25.51 1.52 -2.88
C SER A 27 25.18 3.00 -3.12
N ALA A 28 24.23 3.31 -4.00
CA ALA A 28 23.73 4.67 -4.19
C ALA A 28 22.77 5.11 -3.08
N ILE A 29 22.21 4.18 -2.30
CA ILE A 29 21.28 4.51 -1.22
C ILE A 29 22.04 4.94 0.03
N LYS A 30 21.59 6.06 0.62
CA LYS A 30 22.01 6.51 1.94
C LYS A 30 20.77 6.86 2.78
N LEU A 31 20.43 5.97 3.71
CA LEU A 31 19.30 6.14 4.63
C LEU A 31 19.80 6.37 6.05
N ASP A 32 19.18 7.34 6.73
CA ASP A 32 19.46 7.56 8.15
C ASP A 32 18.79 6.44 8.97
N ALA A 33 19.60 5.56 9.55
CA ALA A 33 19.14 4.45 10.37
C ALA A 33 18.73 4.86 11.81
N LYS A 34 18.37 6.13 12.06
CA LYS A 34 18.06 6.58 13.43
C LYS A 34 16.91 5.75 14.00
N ALA A 35 17.27 4.84 14.90
CA ALA A 35 16.37 4.00 15.65
C ALA A 35 15.49 4.88 16.54
N GLY A 36 14.28 5.18 16.08
CA GLY A 36 13.33 5.98 16.83
C GLY A 36 12.00 5.98 16.11
N SER A 37 10.95 5.53 16.80
CA SER A 37 9.59 5.54 16.26
C SER A 37 9.12 6.98 16.08
N VAL A 38 9.35 7.56 14.90
CA VAL A 38 8.75 8.87 14.56
C VAL A 38 7.23 8.74 14.42
N ALA A 39 6.69 7.52 14.32
CA ALA A 39 5.26 7.22 14.33
C ALA A 39 4.88 6.33 15.54
N SER A 40 3.79 6.68 16.23
CA SER A 40 3.17 5.84 17.26
C SER A 40 2.48 4.64 16.62
N SER A 41 3.21 3.54 16.43
CA SER A 41 2.71 2.29 15.85
C SER A 41 3.45 1.09 16.44
N SER A 42 2.77 -0.04 16.58
CA SER A 42 3.39 -1.33 16.91
C SER A 42 4.26 -1.89 15.77
N PHE A 43 4.11 -1.35 14.55
CA PHE A 43 4.90 -1.73 13.38
C PHE A 43 5.94 -0.66 13.04
N LYS A 44 7.07 -1.07 12.44
CA LYS A 44 8.12 -0.16 11.95
C LYS A 44 7.71 0.56 10.66
N ILE A 45 6.56 1.23 10.65
CA ILE A 45 5.99 1.91 9.49
C ILE A 45 6.96 2.94 8.91
N GLY A 46 7.72 3.63 9.75
CA GLY A 46 8.75 4.57 9.30
C GLY A 46 9.84 3.90 8.46
N HIS A 47 10.31 2.72 8.87
CA HIS A 47 11.31 1.98 8.10
C HIS A 47 10.72 1.51 6.77
N ILE A 48 9.50 0.98 6.77
CA ILE A 48 8.80 0.55 5.56
C ILE A 48 8.65 1.73 4.59
N ALA A 49 8.15 2.87 5.08
CA ALA A 49 7.96 4.07 4.26
C ALA A 49 9.27 4.54 3.62
N GLN A 50 10.31 4.69 4.43
CA GLN A 50 11.62 5.16 3.96
C GLN A 50 12.23 4.20 2.94
N SER A 51 12.10 2.88 3.17
CA SER A 51 12.69 1.85 2.30
C SER A 51 11.99 1.76 0.96
N PHE A 52 10.66 1.74 0.92
CA PHE A 52 9.92 1.61 -0.33
C PHE A 52 9.97 2.88 -1.20
N ILE A 53 10.04 4.07 -0.58
CA ILE A 53 10.32 5.31 -1.30
C ILE A 53 11.76 5.32 -1.83
N ALA A 54 12.73 4.78 -1.08
CA ALA A 54 14.11 4.65 -1.56
C ALA A 54 14.21 3.65 -2.72
N LEU A 55 13.48 2.54 -2.68
CA LEU A 55 13.43 1.55 -3.75
C LEU A 55 12.86 2.13 -5.05
N SER A 56 11.76 2.90 -4.97
CA SER A 56 11.18 3.54 -6.16
C SER A 56 12.14 4.58 -6.75
N ALA A 57 12.73 5.42 -5.90
CA ALA A 57 13.72 6.41 -6.31
C ALA A 57 14.97 5.76 -6.92
N LEU A 58 15.52 4.70 -6.30
CA LEU A 58 16.68 3.97 -6.82
C LEU A 58 16.39 3.33 -8.17
N THR A 59 15.20 2.76 -8.34
CA THR A 59 14.80 2.16 -9.62
C THR A 59 14.72 3.23 -10.71
N ALA A 60 14.12 4.38 -10.40
CA ALA A 60 14.00 5.49 -11.35
C ALA A 60 15.38 6.08 -11.72
N THR A 61 16.27 6.27 -10.74
CA THR A 61 17.63 6.78 -11.01
C THR A 61 18.48 5.77 -11.76
N LEU A 62 18.38 4.47 -11.46
CA LEU A 62 19.07 3.42 -12.21
C LEU A 62 18.65 3.40 -13.67
N LEU A 63 17.34 3.54 -13.94
CA LEU A 63 16.83 3.66 -15.31
C LEU A 63 17.42 4.89 -16.01
N HIS A 64 17.42 6.02 -15.32
CA HIS A 64 17.94 7.29 -15.85
C HIS A 64 19.44 7.20 -16.18
N SER A 65 20.25 6.67 -15.27
CA SER A 65 21.68 6.49 -15.47
C SER A 65 22.00 5.54 -16.60
N HIS A 66 21.28 4.41 -16.68
CA HIS A 66 21.45 3.46 -17.77
C HIS A 66 21.07 4.05 -19.13
N ARG A 67 19.96 4.81 -19.19
CA ARG A 67 19.51 5.49 -20.41
C ARG A 67 20.51 6.53 -20.90
N ASN A 68 21.05 7.33 -19.99
CA ASN A 68 21.89 8.48 -20.29
C ASN A 68 23.38 8.18 -20.31
N ASP A 69 23.81 6.97 -19.94
CA ASP A 69 25.22 6.60 -19.78
C ASP A 69 25.93 7.52 -18.78
N THR A 70 25.31 7.70 -17.61
CA THR A 70 25.81 8.56 -16.53
C THR A 70 25.99 7.77 -15.24
N ASP A 71 26.79 8.31 -14.32
CA ASP A 71 26.92 7.75 -12.97
C ASP A 71 25.56 7.67 -12.27
N LEU A 72 25.42 6.68 -11.38
CA LEU A 72 24.23 6.49 -10.56
C LEU A 72 24.15 7.56 -9.45
N PRO A 73 23.14 8.46 -9.47
CA PRO A 73 23.00 9.47 -8.43
C PRO A 73 22.72 8.84 -7.07
N ARG A 74 23.25 9.48 -6.03
CA ARG A 74 22.94 9.11 -4.65
C ARG A 74 21.45 9.35 -4.33
N VAL A 75 20.82 8.36 -3.71
CA VAL A 75 19.43 8.40 -3.23
C VAL A 75 19.42 8.57 -1.72
N THR A 76 18.74 9.62 -1.26
CA THR A 76 18.50 9.87 0.17
C THR A 76 17.03 10.06 0.41
N VAL A 77 16.50 9.46 1.47
CA VAL A 77 15.09 9.61 1.87
C VAL A 77 15.05 9.97 3.36
N PRO A 78 14.81 11.24 3.73
CA PRO A 78 14.66 11.62 5.12
C PRO A 78 13.43 10.94 5.75
N LEU A 79 13.61 10.27 6.90
CA LEU A 79 12.56 9.48 7.58
C LEU A 79 11.27 10.28 7.84
N ARG A 80 11.38 11.55 8.23
CA ARG A 80 10.21 12.42 8.49
C ARG A 80 9.41 12.72 7.22
N LEU A 81 10.07 12.90 6.08
CA LEU A 81 9.40 13.14 4.80
C LEU A 81 8.75 11.87 4.28
N ALA A 82 9.39 10.71 4.45
CA ALA A 82 8.79 9.42 4.12
C ALA A 82 7.47 9.19 4.90
N LEU A 83 7.47 9.50 6.20
CA LEU A 83 6.27 9.42 7.03
C LEU A 83 5.20 10.44 6.66
N ALA A 84 5.60 11.65 6.23
CA ALA A 84 4.66 12.63 5.72
C ALA A 84 4.00 12.16 4.43
N GLU A 85 4.74 11.54 3.51
CA GLU A 85 4.17 10.98 2.27
C GLU A 85 3.18 9.83 2.57
N PHE A 86 3.50 8.97 3.55
CA PHE A 86 2.60 7.91 4.01
C PHE A 86 1.33 8.42 4.70
N LYS A 87 1.27 9.71 5.05
CA LYS A 87 0.09 10.40 5.58
C LYS A 87 -0.46 11.43 4.61
N SER A 88 0.04 11.45 3.37
CA SER A 88 -0.22 12.53 2.41
C SER A 88 -1.70 12.72 2.14
N GLU A 89 -2.54 11.68 2.28
CA GLU A 89 -3.99 11.72 2.13
C GLU A 89 -4.71 12.64 3.13
N THR A 90 -4.03 13.05 4.21
CA THR A 90 -4.55 14.00 5.20
C THR A 90 -3.84 15.35 5.18
N LEU A 91 -2.75 15.46 4.40
CA LEU A 91 -1.83 16.60 4.42
C LEU A 91 -1.91 17.43 3.15
N TYR A 92 -3.11 17.55 2.58
CA TYR A 92 -3.37 18.43 1.45
C TYR A 92 -4.67 19.21 1.64
N GLN A 93 -4.83 20.27 0.84
CA GLN A 93 -6.08 21.00 0.72
C GLN A 93 -6.39 21.24 -0.76
N ILE A 94 -7.66 21.15 -1.12
CA ILE A 94 -8.14 21.53 -2.45
C ILE A 94 -9.10 22.71 -2.26
N GLY A 95 -8.76 23.87 -2.82
CA GLY A 95 -9.56 25.09 -2.63
C GLY A 95 -9.69 25.50 -1.15
N GLY A 96 -8.64 25.30 -0.35
CA GLY A 96 -8.63 25.61 1.09
C GLY A 96 -9.41 24.63 1.97
N LYS A 97 -9.98 23.57 1.40
CA LYS A 97 -10.72 22.54 2.14
C LYS A 97 -9.86 21.30 2.35
N SER A 98 -9.81 20.83 3.59
CA SER A 98 -9.23 19.53 3.90
C SER A 98 -10.05 18.40 3.26
N PRO A 99 -9.42 17.27 2.92
CA PRO A 99 -10.13 16.10 2.41
C PRO A 99 -11.17 15.61 3.40
N GLN A 100 -12.30 15.12 2.87
CA GLN A 100 -13.31 14.45 3.67
C GLN A 100 -12.81 13.07 4.10
N SER A 101 -13.31 12.60 5.26
CA SER A 101 -13.05 11.23 5.70
C SER A 101 -13.61 10.23 4.69
N VAL A 102 -12.74 9.36 4.20
CA VAL A 102 -13.10 8.21 3.33
C VAL A 102 -13.68 7.03 4.10
N TRP A 103 -13.77 7.13 5.43
CA TRP A 103 -14.40 6.13 6.28
C TRP A 103 -15.92 6.31 6.28
N GLY A 104 -16.65 5.24 5.95
CA GLY A 104 -18.11 5.28 5.97
C GLY A 104 -18.68 5.35 7.38
N ASP A 105 -19.98 5.63 7.46
CA ASP A 105 -20.73 5.92 8.68
C ASP A 105 -20.82 4.76 9.70
N ILE A 106 -21.01 3.52 9.21
CA ILE A 106 -21.18 2.32 10.06
C ILE A 106 -19.91 1.47 10.25
N GLY A 107 -18.85 1.70 9.46
CA GLY A 107 -17.69 0.82 9.36
C GLY A 107 -16.68 0.95 10.50
N GLY A 108 -15.43 0.59 10.25
CA GLY A 108 -14.37 0.71 11.25
C GLY A 108 -14.36 -0.42 12.28
N LEU A 109 -13.71 -0.19 13.42
CA LEU A 109 -13.56 -1.21 14.47
C LEU A 109 -14.80 -1.27 15.36
N GLN A 110 -15.40 -2.46 15.50
CA GLN A 110 -16.65 -2.70 16.22
C GLN A 110 -16.47 -3.88 17.20
N ARG A 111 -17.03 -3.77 18.39
CA ARG A 111 -16.88 -4.78 19.45
C ARG A 111 -17.88 -5.93 19.26
N THR A 112 -17.38 -7.17 19.30
CA THR A 112 -18.16 -8.41 19.28
C THR A 112 -18.29 -8.99 20.69
N LEU A 113 -18.88 -10.19 20.82
CA LEU A 113 -19.04 -10.89 22.10
C LEU A 113 -17.68 -11.25 22.73
N ASP A 114 -16.71 -11.62 21.90
CA ASP A 114 -15.41 -12.21 22.24
C ASP A 114 -14.20 -11.35 21.82
N GLY A 115 -14.42 -10.26 21.07
CA GLY A 115 -13.33 -9.47 20.50
C GLY A 115 -13.81 -8.27 19.69
N TYR A 116 -13.24 -8.10 18.49
CA TYR A 116 -13.57 -7.02 17.58
C TYR A 116 -13.58 -7.50 16.14
N VAL A 117 -14.36 -6.81 15.30
CA VAL A 117 -14.27 -6.88 13.84
C VAL A 117 -13.97 -5.52 13.24
N ARG A 118 -13.25 -5.50 12.12
CA ARG A 118 -13.11 -4.34 11.23
C ARG A 118 -14.08 -4.48 10.09
N ILE A 119 -14.97 -3.51 9.92
CA ILE A 119 -15.94 -3.45 8.82
C ILE A 119 -15.50 -2.41 7.80
N HIS A 120 -15.42 -2.82 6.55
CA HIS A 120 -15.30 -1.90 5.42
C HIS A 120 -16.69 -1.53 4.91
N ASN A 121 -16.93 -0.24 4.73
CA ASN A 121 -18.21 0.28 4.24
C ASN A 121 -18.02 1.54 3.38
N SER A 122 -16.84 1.68 2.75
CA SER A 122 -16.52 2.86 1.94
C SER A 122 -17.34 2.91 0.65
N PHE A 123 -17.99 1.80 0.25
CA PHE A 123 -18.90 1.75 -0.88
C PHE A 123 -20.35 1.47 -0.47
N PRO A 124 -21.35 2.02 -1.18
CA PRO A 124 -22.76 1.84 -0.85
C PRO A 124 -23.20 0.37 -0.78
N ASN A 125 -22.66 -0.49 -1.65
CA ASN A 125 -22.95 -1.93 -1.67
C ASN A 125 -22.43 -2.63 -0.41
N ASP A 126 -21.21 -2.30 0.05
CA ASP A 126 -20.64 -2.87 1.28
C ASP A 126 -21.46 -2.45 2.51
N ARG A 127 -21.88 -1.17 2.54
CA ARG A 127 -22.75 -0.64 3.59
C ARG A 127 -24.09 -1.37 3.63
N LEU A 128 -24.80 -1.43 2.51
CA LEU A 128 -26.12 -2.06 2.42
C LEU A 128 -26.06 -3.56 2.72
N GLY A 129 -25.07 -4.27 2.19
CA GLY A 129 -24.88 -5.69 2.45
C GLY A 129 -24.59 -5.97 3.93
N THR A 130 -23.78 -5.13 4.59
CA THR A 130 -23.55 -5.23 6.05
C THR A 130 -24.85 -5.05 6.84
N LEU A 131 -25.69 -4.07 6.48
CA LEU A 131 -26.97 -3.86 7.15
C LEU A 131 -27.92 -5.04 6.93
N GLN A 132 -27.98 -5.56 5.70
CA GLN A 132 -28.78 -6.74 5.36
C GLN A 132 -28.35 -7.98 6.15
N LEU A 133 -27.04 -8.25 6.24
CA LEU A 133 -26.50 -9.36 7.02
C LEU A 133 -26.90 -9.28 8.49
N LEU A 134 -26.93 -8.06 9.07
CA LEU A 134 -27.30 -7.82 10.46
C LEU A 134 -28.82 -7.72 10.68
N GLY A 135 -29.63 -7.85 9.63
CA GLY A 135 -31.08 -7.70 9.68
C GLY A 135 -31.50 -6.28 10.08
N LEU A 136 -30.78 -5.28 9.61
CA LEU A 136 -31.01 -3.86 9.90
C LEU A 136 -31.56 -3.12 8.67
N PRO A 137 -32.43 -2.11 8.88
CA PRO A 137 -32.94 -1.29 7.78
C PRO A 137 -31.83 -0.38 7.21
N PRO A 138 -31.97 0.11 5.96
CA PRO A 138 -30.98 0.98 5.30
C PRO A 138 -30.61 2.25 6.09
N GLU A 139 -31.53 2.77 6.90
CA GLU A 139 -31.40 3.98 7.71
C GLU A 139 -30.69 3.73 9.05
N ALA A 140 -30.35 2.48 9.36
CA ALA A 140 -29.71 2.11 10.61
C ALA A 140 -28.39 2.85 10.81
N THR A 141 -28.18 3.24 12.07
CA THR A 141 -27.02 4.00 12.50
C THR A 141 -25.86 3.09 12.89
N ARG A 142 -24.69 3.69 13.09
CA ARG A 142 -23.53 3.00 13.67
C ARG A 142 -23.84 2.31 15.01
N ASN A 143 -24.73 2.90 15.82
CA ASN A 143 -25.09 2.35 17.13
C ASN A 143 -26.00 1.12 17.01
N ASP A 144 -26.90 1.12 16.02
CA ASP A 144 -27.75 -0.04 15.73
C ASP A 144 -26.90 -1.23 15.25
N VAL A 145 -25.94 -0.95 14.36
CA VAL A 145 -24.93 -1.91 13.89
C VAL A 145 -24.12 -2.45 15.08
N ALA A 146 -23.58 -1.57 15.93
CA ALA A 146 -22.82 -1.98 17.10
C ALA A 146 -23.65 -2.87 18.06
N SER A 147 -24.95 -2.60 18.20
CA SER A 147 -25.85 -3.37 19.06
C SER A 147 -26.08 -4.78 18.54
N LYS A 148 -26.20 -4.96 17.21
CA LYS A 148 -26.28 -6.29 16.59
C LYS A 148 -24.96 -7.05 16.67
N ILE A 149 -23.85 -6.38 16.37
CA ILE A 149 -22.51 -7.01 16.31
C ILE A 149 -22.05 -7.54 17.67
N LYS A 150 -22.42 -6.89 18.78
CA LYS A 150 -22.11 -7.36 20.14
C LYS A 150 -22.65 -8.77 20.46
N LEU A 151 -23.61 -9.26 19.67
CA LEU A 151 -24.21 -10.59 19.84
C LEU A 151 -23.46 -11.69 19.06
N TRP A 152 -22.53 -11.31 18.19
CA TRP A 152 -21.77 -12.26 17.37
C TRP A 152 -20.44 -12.62 18.01
N LEU A 153 -19.96 -13.84 17.73
CA LEU A 153 -18.54 -14.16 17.83
C LEU A 153 -17.80 -13.54 16.63
N SER A 154 -16.59 -13.03 16.86
CA SER A 154 -15.82 -12.27 15.88
C SER A 154 -15.54 -13.04 14.59
N VAL A 155 -15.07 -14.28 14.72
CA VAL A 155 -14.75 -15.16 13.59
C VAL A 155 -16.01 -15.66 12.87
N ASP A 156 -17.10 -15.89 13.59
CA ASP A 156 -18.36 -16.30 12.95
C ASP A 156 -18.97 -15.16 12.12
N LEU A 157 -18.87 -13.91 12.59
CA LEU A 157 -19.29 -12.74 11.82
C LEU A 157 -18.37 -12.49 10.61
N GLU A 158 -17.06 -12.66 10.75
CA GLU A 158 -16.13 -12.63 9.62
C GLU A 158 -16.51 -13.69 8.56
N ARG A 159 -16.76 -14.94 8.98
CA ARG A 159 -17.17 -16.02 8.08
C ARG A 159 -18.47 -15.67 7.35
N ALA A 160 -19.50 -15.26 8.09
CA ALA A 160 -20.77 -14.86 7.51
C ALA A 160 -20.61 -13.67 6.55
N GLY A 161 -19.76 -12.69 6.89
CA GLY A 161 -19.42 -11.57 6.02
C GLY A 161 -18.81 -12.03 4.69
N ILE A 162 -17.77 -12.87 4.75
CA ILE A 162 -17.09 -13.41 3.56
C ILE A 162 -18.06 -14.20 2.67
N GLU A 163 -18.91 -15.04 3.26
CA GLU A 163 -19.93 -15.81 2.52
C GLU A 163 -20.94 -14.92 1.78
N HIS A 164 -21.16 -13.69 2.26
CA HIS A 164 -22.01 -12.69 1.63
C HIS A 164 -21.22 -11.69 0.76
N GLY A 165 -19.92 -11.92 0.54
CA GLY A 165 -19.06 -11.04 -0.26
C GLY A 165 -18.73 -9.71 0.43
N LEU A 166 -18.78 -9.65 1.76
CA LEU A 166 -18.55 -8.44 2.56
C LEU A 166 -17.15 -8.45 3.19
N ALA A 167 -16.52 -7.29 3.21
CA ALA A 167 -15.21 -7.08 3.83
C ALA A 167 -15.35 -6.79 5.34
N ILE A 168 -15.63 -7.85 6.10
CA ILE A 168 -15.71 -7.85 7.57
C ILE A 168 -14.66 -8.83 8.11
N TYR A 169 -13.73 -8.36 8.94
CA TYR A 169 -12.59 -9.17 9.39
C TYR A 169 -12.41 -9.14 10.91
N ALA A 170 -12.24 -10.30 11.53
CA ALA A 170 -11.96 -10.44 12.95
C ALA A 170 -10.57 -9.91 13.28
N LEU A 171 -10.48 -9.05 14.30
CA LEU A 171 -9.22 -8.56 14.83
C LEU A 171 -8.57 -9.67 15.64
N ARG A 172 -7.43 -10.14 15.17
CA ARG A 172 -6.63 -11.20 15.80
C ARG A 172 -5.50 -10.61 16.63
N THR A 173 -5.16 -11.27 17.73
CA THR A 173 -3.91 -11.09 18.46
C THR A 173 -2.72 -11.56 17.62
N TYR A 174 -1.49 -11.23 18.05
CA TYR A 174 -0.28 -11.72 17.39
C TYR A 174 -0.19 -13.26 17.42
N GLU A 175 -0.51 -13.87 18.56
CA GLU A 175 -0.48 -15.34 18.70
C GLU A 175 -1.50 -16.03 17.79
N GLU A 176 -2.73 -15.50 17.72
CA GLU A 176 -3.75 -16.01 16.79
C GLU A 176 -3.33 -15.85 15.33
N TRP A 177 -2.68 -14.73 14.98
CA TRP A 177 -2.16 -14.51 13.64
C TRP A 177 -1.02 -15.46 13.32
N ASP A 178 -0.05 -15.65 14.22
CA ASP A 178 1.12 -16.51 14.00
C ASP A 178 0.73 -17.98 13.81
N ASN A 179 -0.35 -18.43 14.46
CA ASN A 179 -0.92 -19.77 14.29
C ASN A 179 -1.86 -19.88 13.07
N HIS A 180 -2.19 -18.78 12.40
CA HIS A 180 -3.15 -18.79 11.29
C HIS A 180 -2.54 -19.45 10.03
N PRO A 181 -3.26 -20.33 9.31
CA PRO A 181 -2.71 -21.05 8.15
C PRO A 181 -2.12 -20.12 7.08
N GLN A 182 -2.77 -18.97 6.83
CA GLN A 182 -2.30 -17.97 5.88
C GLN A 182 -1.00 -17.30 6.35
N SER A 183 -0.83 -17.04 7.64
CA SER A 183 0.41 -16.46 8.19
C SER A 183 1.60 -17.40 7.98
N ILE A 184 1.40 -18.68 8.27
CA ILE A 184 2.39 -19.74 8.04
C ILE A 184 2.76 -19.83 6.56
N SER A 185 1.76 -19.79 5.67
CA SER A 185 1.96 -19.85 4.22
C SER A 185 2.78 -18.66 3.70
N ILE A 186 2.42 -17.42 4.06
CA ILE A 186 3.09 -16.22 3.56
C ILE A 186 4.50 -16.02 4.15
N ALA A 187 4.81 -16.59 5.32
CA ALA A 187 6.12 -16.44 5.95
C ALA A 187 7.28 -16.92 5.06
N SER A 188 7.00 -17.89 4.17
CA SER A 188 7.95 -18.45 3.21
C SER A 188 7.83 -17.91 1.79
N GLN A 189 6.91 -16.97 1.52
CA GLN A 189 6.66 -16.46 0.17
C GLN A 189 7.28 -15.06 0.00
N PRO A 190 8.45 -14.94 -0.66
CA PRO A 190 9.00 -13.63 -1.01
C PRO A 190 8.12 -12.94 -2.07
N ILE A 191 8.45 -11.71 -2.46
CA ILE A 191 7.78 -11.04 -3.59
C ILE A 191 8.04 -11.87 -4.85
N LEU A 192 7.02 -12.59 -5.32
CA LEU A 192 7.11 -13.48 -6.47
C LEU A 192 6.82 -12.70 -7.77
N LEU A 193 7.85 -12.53 -8.60
CA LEU A 193 7.67 -12.06 -9.97
C LEU A 193 7.78 -13.24 -10.94
N ARG A 194 6.71 -13.49 -11.69
CA ARG A 194 6.73 -14.45 -12.79
C ARG A 194 6.70 -13.71 -14.12
N LYS A 195 7.77 -13.87 -14.91
CA LYS A 195 7.80 -13.39 -16.29
C LYS A 195 6.95 -14.30 -17.18
N PHE A 196 5.93 -13.74 -17.82
CA PHE A 196 5.04 -14.50 -18.72
C PHE A 196 5.58 -14.62 -20.15
N SER A 197 6.25 -13.60 -20.65
CA SER A 197 6.81 -13.57 -22.01
C SER A 197 8.02 -12.63 -22.10
N ASN A 198 8.78 -12.74 -23.20
CA ASN A 198 9.81 -11.75 -23.53
C ASN A 198 9.17 -10.52 -24.18
N GLY A 199 9.69 -9.33 -23.86
CA GLY A 199 9.38 -8.08 -24.54
C GLY A 199 10.54 -7.60 -25.42
N PRO A 200 10.35 -6.48 -26.15
CA PRO A 200 11.43 -5.79 -26.85
C PRO A 200 12.60 -5.51 -25.91
N LYS A 201 13.83 -5.65 -26.42
CA LYS A 201 15.06 -5.35 -25.65
C LYS A 201 15.38 -3.87 -25.73
N GLY A 202 15.89 -3.32 -24.63
CA GLY A 202 16.30 -1.92 -24.56
C GLY A 202 15.15 -0.97 -24.29
N PHE A 203 15.40 0.32 -24.52
CA PHE A 203 14.42 1.38 -24.30
C PHE A 203 13.55 1.60 -25.54
N PRO A 204 12.28 2.00 -25.37
CA PRO A 204 11.46 2.47 -26.48
C PRO A 204 12.09 3.70 -27.16
N ASP A 205 11.91 3.86 -28.47
CA ASP A 205 12.49 4.96 -29.26
C ASP A 205 12.10 6.36 -28.77
N HIS A 206 10.91 6.48 -28.17
CA HIS A 206 10.42 7.74 -27.61
C HIS A 206 11.08 8.11 -26.26
N LEU A 207 11.81 7.18 -25.65
CA LEU A 207 12.51 7.40 -24.39
C LEU A 207 13.93 7.92 -24.66
N VAL A 208 14.01 9.16 -25.14
CA VAL A 208 15.26 9.81 -25.53
C VAL A 208 16.16 10.16 -24.34
N ARG A 209 17.46 10.33 -24.62
CA ARG A 209 18.44 10.83 -23.64
C ARG A 209 18.17 12.30 -23.30
N GLY A 210 18.64 12.71 -22.12
CA GLY A 210 18.62 14.12 -21.68
C GLY A 210 17.28 14.61 -21.12
N ALA A 211 16.35 13.72 -20.77
CA ALA A 211 15.13 14.13 -20.08
C ALA A 211 15.45 14.75 -18.71
N ASP A 212 14.70 15.79 -18.35
CA ASP A 212 14.82 16.56 -17.11
C ASP A 212 14.45 15.77 -15.85
N ARG A 213 13.67 14.69 -16.03
CA ARG A 213 13.23 13.79 -14.97
C ARG A 213 13.68 12.34 -15.20
N CYS A 214 13.78 11.58 -14.11
CA CYS A 214 14.28 10.20 -14.13
C CYS A 214 13.51 9.30 -15.11
N LEU A 215 12.17 9.39 -15.07
CA LEU A 215 11.26 8.63 -15.93
C LEU A 215 10.66 9.49 -17.06
N GLY A 216 11.23 10.67 -17.35
CA GLY A 216 10.74 11.56 -18.41
C GLY A 216 10.60 10.83 -19.74
N GLY A 217 9.41 10.90 -20.35
CA GLY A 217 9.06 10.22 -21.61
C GLY A 217 8.57 8.78 -21.44
N LEU A 218 8.60 8.19 -20.24
CA LEU A 218 8.02 6.87 -20.00
C LEU A 218 6.49 6.97 -20.02
N ARG A 219 5.83 6.22 -20.88
CA ARG A 219 4.37 6.17 -20.96
C ARG A 219 3.82 4.97 -20.21
N VAL A 220 2.85 5.22 -19.32
CA VAL A 220 2.26 4.20 -18.45
C VAL A 220 0.74 4.25 -18.58
N VAL A 221 0.12 3.11 -18.84
CA VAL A 221 -1.33 2.96 -18.71
C VAL A 221 -1.61 2.34 -17.35
N GLU A 222 -2.22 3.11 -16.47
CA GLU A 222 -2.61 2.68 -15.13
C GLU A 222 -4.08 2.23 -15.18
N LEU A 223 -4.31 0.93 -14.95
CA LEU A 223 -5.64 0.29 -15.02
C LEU A 223 -6.17 -0.10 -13.63
N SER A 224 -5.47 0.30 -12.58
CA SER A 224 -5.87 -0.02 -11.22
C SER A 224 -6.90 0.94 -10.65
N ARG A 225 -7.45 0.54 -9.51
CA ARG A 225 -8.47 1.26 -8.76
C ARG A 225 -8.06 1.29 -7.30
N VAL A 226 -8.45 2.35 -6.60
CA VAL A 226 -8.44 2.48 -5.13
C VAL A 226 -7.06 2.32 -4.47
N ILE A 227 -6.60 3.38 -3.81
CA ILE A 227 -5.46 3.42 -2.86
C ILE A 227 -4.13 2.91 -3.44
N ALA A 228 -3.81 1.63 -3.26
CA ALA A 228 -2.43 1.14 -3.33
C ALA A 228 -1.84 1.22 -4.75
N ALA A 229 -2.63 0.87 -5.75
CA ALA A 229 -2.16 0.81 -7.11
C ALA A 229 -2.22 2.19 -7.83
N PRO A 230 -3.20 3.07 -7.59
CA PRO A 230 -3.10 4.47 -8.01
C PRO A 230 -1.88 5.21 -7.40
N VAL A 231 -1.43 4.81 -6.21
CA VAL A 231 -0.17 5.32 -5.64
C VAL A 231 1.05 4.92 -6.49
N ALA A 232 1.05 3.74 -7.12
CA ALA A 232 2.12 3.34 -8.04
C ALA A 232 2.16 4.26 -9.27
N GLY A 233 1.02 4.50 -9.92
CA GLY A 233 0.91 5.47 -11.02
C GLY A 233 1.35 6.88 -10.60
N LYS A 234 0.87 7.39 -9.46
CA LYS A 234 1.30 8.69 -8.90
C LYS A 234 2.83 8.74 -8.67
N THR A 235 3.42 7.65 -8.16
CA THR A 235 4.87 7.56 -7.91
C THR A 235 5.66 7.64 -9.21
N LEU A 236 5.23 6.93 -10.26
CA LEU A 236 5.86 7.00 -11.58
C LEU A 236 5.75 8.41 -12.18
N ALA A 237 4.57 9.03 -12.08
CA ALA A 237 4.33 10.40 -12.54
C ALA A 237 5.21 11.43 -11.78
N ALA A 238 5.40 11.25 -10.46
CA ALA A 238 6.28 12.11 -9.66
C ALA A 238 7.75 12.05 -10.13
N HIS A 239 8.16 10.95 -10.74
CA HIS A 239 9.47 10.81 -11.40
C HIS A 239 9.48 11.23 -12.88
N GLY A 240 8.37 11.77 -13.41
CA GLY A 240 8.25 12.35 -14.75
C GLY A 240 7.65 11.44 -15.82
N ALA A 241 7.09 10.28 -15.44
CA ALA A 241 6.37 9.44 -16.40
C ALA A 241 5.04 10.09 -16.83
N ASP A 242 4.66 9.88 -18.09
CA ASP A 242 3.33 10.19 -18.62
C ASP A 242 2.37 9.06 -18.24
N VAL A 243 1.57 9.27 -17.19
CA VAL A 243 0.65 8.26 -16.67
C VAL A 243 -0.78 8.56 -17.09
N LEU A 244 -1.34 7.68 -17.91
CA LEU A 244 -2.76 7.69 -18.26
C LEU A 244 -3.51 6.74 -17.32
N TRP A 245 -4.22 7.30 -16.33
CA TRP A 245 -5.09 6.54 -15.48
C TRP A 245 -6.45 6.33 -16.15
N VAL A 246 -6.79 5.06 -16.42
CA VAL A 246 -8.03 4.67 -17.08
C VAL A 246 -8.90 3.92 -16.07
N THR A 247 -10.09 4.46 -15.82
CA THR A 247 -11.07 3.88 -14.91
C THR A 247 -12.36 3.53 -15.64
N SER A 248 -13.12 2.59 -15.08
CA SER A 248 -14.45 2.26 -15.59
C SER A 248 -15.49 3.20 -14.97
N PRO A 249 -16.45 3.73 -15.75
CA PRO A 249 -17.57 4.50 -15.20
C PRO A 249 -18.52 3.63 -14.36
N ASN A 250 -18.44 2.30 -14.50
CA ASN A 250 -19.31 1.34 -13.83
C ASN A 250 -18.68 0.73 -12.57
N LEU A 251 -17.47 1.15 -12.19
CA LEU A 251 -16.77 0.64 -11.02
C LEU A 251 -16.47 1.80 -10.05
N PRO A 252 -16.50 1.54 -8.73
CA PRO A 252 -16.03 2.52 -7.77
C PRO A 252 -14.54 2.84 -7.99
N ASN A 253 -14.18 4.11 -7.85
CA ASN A 253 -12.82 4.65 -8.00
C ASN A 253 -12.38 5.41 -6.75
#